data_AF-A0AAU9RPU9-F1
#
_entry.id   AF-A0AAU9RPU9-F1
#
_cell.length_a   1.000
_cell.length_b   1.000
_cell.length_c   1.000
_cell.angle_alpha   90.00
_cell.angle_beta   90.00
_cell.angle_gamma   90.00
#
_symmetry.space_group_name_H-M   'P 1'
#
loop_
_entity.id
_entity.type
_entity.pdbx_description
1 polymer ?
#
loop_
_entity_poly.entity_id
_entity_poly.type
_entity_poly.pdbx_seq_one_letter_code
_entity_poly.pdbx_strand_id
1 'polypeptide(L)'
;MLLLVFFSLWFQVLYSQVASVSRLFRKHPDIAANFKTKNQLVRTTYMNILLGLVEALNKPPHSLSETELSNARSKLIDLTQADFKLD
;
A
#
# COMPACT_ATOMS: atom_id res chain seq x y z
N MET A 1 5.98 16.36 -11.74
CA MET A 1 7.42 16.08 -11.57
C MET A 1 7.85 16.09 -10.08
N LEU A 2 7.52 17.13 -9.29
CA LEU A 2 7.89 17.20 -7.87
C LEU A 2 7.35 16.06 -6.97
N LEU A 3 6.11 15.58 -7.21
CA LEU A 3 5.51 14.44 -6.48
C LEU A 3 6.24 13.10 -6.73
N LEU A 4 6.81 12.92 -7.94
CA LEU A 4 7.56 11.71 -8.31
C LEU A 4 8.91 11.63 -7.56
N VAL A 5 9.58 12.78 -7.39
CA VAL A 5 10.87 12.88 -6.68
C VAL A 5 10.71 12.65 -5.17
N PHE A 6 9.60 13.11 -4.58
CA PHE A 6 9.31 12.82 -3.18
C PHE A 6 9.04 11.33 -2.92
N PHE A 7 8.45 10.64 -3.89
CA PHE A 7 8.14 9.22 -3.77
C PHE A 7 9.40 8.35 -3.72
N SER A 8 10.35 8.60 -4.62
CA SER A 8 11.59 7.82 -4.72
C SER A 8 12.54 8.00 -3.54
N LEU A 9 12.45 9.12 -2.83
CA LEU A 9 13.23 9.39 -1.61
C LEU A 9 12.63 8.73 -0.36
N TRP A 10 11.34 8.39 -0.37
CA TRP A 10 10.62 7.88 0.81
C TRP A 10 10.25 6.40 0.71
N PHE A 11 10.07 5.88 -0.52
CA PHE A 11 9.70 4.51 -0.82
C PHE A 11 10.52 3.97 -1.99
N GLN A 12 10.91 2.69 -1.93
CA GLN A 12 11.46 1.97 -3.08
C GLN A 12 10.34 1.17 -3.74
N VAL A 13 9.61 1.79 -4.66
CA VAL A 13 8.55 1.14 -5.45
C VAL A 13 8.94 1.04 -6.92
N LEU A 14 8.37 0.08 -7.65
CA LEU A 14 8.60 -0.04 -9.08
C LEU A 14 8.06 1.19 -9.81
N TYR A 15 8.73 1.60 -10.89
CA TYR A 15 8.29 2.75 -11.69
C TYR A 15 6.85 2.61 -12.18
N SER A 16 6.44 1.39 -12.55
CA SER A 16 5.07 1.05 -12.95
C SER A 16 4.02 1.30 -11.86
N GLN A 17 4.42 1.31 -10.59
CA GLN A 17 3.52 1.48 -9.45
C GLN A 17 3.36 2.94 -9.04
N VAL A 18 4.24 3.85 -9.48
CA VAL A 18 4.27 5.25 -8.98
C VAL A 18 2.95 5.98 -9.19
N ALA A 19 2.29 5.77 -10.33
CA ALA A 19 0.98 6.38 -10.60
C ALA A 19 -0.09 5.90 -9.61
N SER A 20 -0.12 4.59 -9.33
CA SER A 20 -1.04 3.98 -8.37
C SER A 20 -0.81 4.52 -6.96
N VAL A 21 0.45 4.59 -6.52
CA VAL A 21 0.73 5.08 -5.16
C VAL A 21 0.47 6.58 -5.02
N SER A 22 0.77 7.36 -6.07
CA SER A 22 0.42 8.79 -6.11
C SER A 22 -1.09 9.01 -6.02
N ARG A 23 -1.89 8.16 -6.68
CA ARG A 23 -3.36 8.22 -6.62
C ARG A 23 -3.87 7.81 -5.24
N LEU A 24 -3.26 6.80 -4.61
CA LEU A 24 -3.60 6.33 -3.27
C LEU A 24 -3.49 7.47 -2.25
N PHE A 25 -2.33 8.13 -2.16
CA PHE A 25 -2.15 9.23 -1.20
C PHE A 25 -2.95 10.49 -1.53
N ARG A 26 -3.33 10.70 -2.80
CA ARG A 26 -4.25 11.79 -3.14
C ARG A 26 -5.66 11.52 -2.62
N LYS A 27 -6.12 10.27 -2.65
CA LYS A 27 -7.45 9.86 -2.19
C LYS A 27 -7.51 9.68 -0.67
N HIS A 28 -6.45 9.12 -0.10
CA HIS A 28 -6.33 8.75 1.30
C HIS A 28 -5.01 9.35 1.86
N PRO A 29 -4.97 10.67 2.07
CA PRO A 29 -3.76 11.34 2.55
C PRO A 29 -3.38 10.92 3.98
N ASP A 30 -4.35 10.47 4.78
CA ASP A 30 -4.20 9.91 6.12
C ASP A 30 -3.29 8.67 6.13
N ILE A 31 -3.33 7.82 5.10
CA ILE A 31 -2.45 6.66 4.96
C ILE A 31 -0.98 7.07 4.94
N ALA A 32 -0.65 8.27 4.41
CA ALA A 32 0.73 8.75 4.40
C ALA A 32 1.29 8.96 5.82
N ALA A 33 0.43 9.26 6.80
CA ALA A 33 0.84 9.44 8.20
C ALA A 33 1.41 8.15 8.81
N ASN A 34 0.90 6.98 8.39
CA ASN A 34 1.35 5.66 8.87
C ASN A 34 2.82 5.38 8.53
N PHE A 35 3.41 6.12 7.58
CA PHE A 35 4.80 5.94 7.15
C PHE A 35 5.78 6.92 7.80
N LYS A 36 5.31 7.96 8.49
CA LYS A 36 6.14 9.11 8.90
C LYS A 36 7.32 8.72 9.79
N THR A 37 7.12 7.82 10.76
CA THR A 37 8.13 7.41 11.76
C THR A 37 8.96 6.19 11.35
N LYS A 38 8.65 5.55 10.22
CA LYS A 38 9.30 4.30 9.79
C LYS A 38 10.55 4.58 8.95
N ASN A 39 11.58 3.73 9.02
CA ASN A 39 12.74 3.84 8.12
C ASN A 39 12.37 3.42 6.68
N GLN A 40 13.22 3.72 5.69
CA GLN A 40 12.92 3.49 4.27
C GLN A 40 12.60 2.02 3.95
N LEU A 41 13.33 1.06 4.53
CA LEU A 41 13.09 -0.36 4.31
C LEU A 41 11.69 -0.75 4.79
N VAL A 42 11.35 -0.36 6.02
CA VAL A 42 10.04 -0.64 6.61
C VAL A 42 8.92 0.03 5.80
N ARG A 43 9.13 1.27 5.34
CA ARG A 43 8.18 1.98 4.47
C ARG A 43 7.94 1.20 3.17
N THR A 44 9.00 0.75 2.51
CA THR A 44 8.91 -0.05 1.27
C THR A 44 8.14 -1.35 1.49
N THR A 45 8.45 -2.09 2.56
CA THR A 45 7.77 -3.36 2.87
C THR A 45 6.27 -3.16 3.04
N TYR A 46 5.86 -2.21 3.88
CA TYR A 46 4.43 -1.95 4.08
C TYR A 46 3.76 -1.36 2.84
N MET A 47 4.47 -0.58 2.03
CA MET A 47 3.93 -0.10 0.76
C MET A 47 3.62 -1.25 -0.20
N ASN A 48 4.51 -2.24 -0.30
CA ASN A 48 4.28 -3.42 -1.14
C ASN A 48 3.09 -4.26 -0.64
N ILE A 49 2.96 -4.43 0.68
CA ILE A 49 1.81 -5.11 1.29
C ILE A 49 0.51 -4.38 0.96
N LEU A 50 0.49 -3.05 1.15
CA LEU A 50 -0.68 -2.20 0.89
C LEU A 50 -1.09 -2.21 -0.58
N LEU A 51 -0.14 -2.07 -1.51
CA LEU A 51 -0.41 -2.17 -2.94
C LEU A 51 -0.97 -3.54 -3.31
N GLY A 52 -0.39 -4.60 -2.77
CA GLY A 52 -0.87 -5.96 -3.01
C GLY A 52 -2.24 -6.26 -2.38
N LEU A 53 -2.66 -5.52 -1.35
CA LEU A 53 -4.01 -5.58 -0.81
C LEU A 53 -5.00 -4.83 -1.70
N VAL A 54 -4.66 -3.60 -2.10
CA VAL A 54 -5.47 -2.78 -3.01
C VAL A 54 -5.70 -3.49 -4.34
N GLU A 55 -4.67 -4.13 -4.89
CA GLU A 55 -4.77 -4.92 -6.12
C GLU A 55 -5.76 -6.08 -5.98
N ALA A 56 -5.70 -6.82 -4.86
CA ALA A 56 -6.62 -7.91 -4.59
C ALA A 56 -8.07 -7.40 -4.45
N LEU A 57 -8.29 -6.32 -3.71
CA LEU A 57 -9.64 -5.76 -3.47
C LEU A 57 -10.25 -5.07 -4.70
N ASN A 58 -9.44 -4.65 -5.68
CA ASN A 58 -9.94 -4.10 -6.94
C ASN A 58 -10.47 -5.18 -7.89
N LYS A 59 -10.24 -6.46 -7.62
CA LYS A 59 -10.81 -7.56 -8.41
C LYS A 59 -12.29 -7.74 -8.08
N PRO A 60 -13.14 -8.15 -9.04
CA PRO A 60 -14.52 -8.51 -8.74
C PRO A 60 -14.58 -9.63 -7.68
N PRO A 61 -15.50 -9.57 -6.69
CA PRO A 61 -15.55 -10.55 -5.60
C PRO A 61 -15.63 -12.01 -6.06
N HIS A 62 -16.37 -12.26 -7.14
CA HIS A 62 -16.54 -13.60 -7.72
C HIS A 62 -15.30 -14.12 -8.47
N SER A 63 -14.29 -13.27 -8.71
CA SER A 63 -13.04 -13.65 -9.36
C SER A 63 -11.93 -14.01 -8.39
N LEU A 64 -12.14 -13.77 -7.09
CA LEU A 64 -11.17 -14.05 -6.03
C LEU A 64 -11.25 -15.51 -5.60
N SER A 65 -10.12 -16.21 -5.69
CA SER A 65 -9.98 -17.54 -5.08
C SER A 65 -9.92 -17.46 -3.55
N GLU A 66 -10.21 -18.58 -2.87
CA GLU A 66 -10.04 -18.69 -1.41
C GLU A 66 -8.62 -18.34 -0.96
N THR A 67 -7.61 -18.77 -1.72
CA THR A 67 -6.20 -18.44 -1.46
C THR A 67 -5.94 -16.94 -1.57
N GLU A 68 -6.50 -16.25 -2.57
CA GLU A 68 -6.35 -14.80 -2.69
C GLU A 68 -7.06 -14.04 -1.58
N LEU A 69 -8.26 -14.50 -1.18
CA LEU A 69 -8.99 -13.95 -0.04
C LEU A 69 -8.21 -14.14 1.26
N SER A 70 -7.66 -15.32 1.49
CA SER A 70 -6.81 -15.62 2.65
C SER A 70 -5.56 -14.73 2.67
N ASN A 71 -4.89 -14.59 1.53
CA ASN A 71 -3.73 -13.70 1.40
C ASN A 71 -4.08 -12.23 1.63
N ALA A 72 -5.20 -11.75 1.08
CA ALA A 72 -5.68 -10.39 1.32
C ALA A 72 -5.98 -10.15 2.80
N ARG A 73 -6.62 -11.13 3.47
CA ARG A 73 -6.88 -11.08 4.92
C ARG A 73 -5.59 -11.01 5.72
N SER A 74 -4.59 -11.82 5.41
CA SER A 74 -3.28 -11.76 6.09
C SER A 74 -2.60 -10.40 5.92
N LYS A 75 -2.58 -9.84 4.70
CA LYS A 75 -2.05 -8.49 4.46
C LYS A 75 -2.78 -7.41 5.26
N LEU A 76 -4.10 -7.51 5.37
CA LEU A 76 -4.91 -6.58 6.18
C LEU A 76 -4.54 -6.68 7.67
N ILE A 77 -4.34 -7.89 8.19
CA ILE A 77 -3.90 -8.11 9.57
C ILE A 77 -2.52 -7.49 9.80
N ASP A 78 -1.56 -7.75 8.91
CA ASP A 78 -0.19 -7.21 9.02
C ASP A 78 -0.16 -5.69 9.07
N LEU A 79 -0.98 -5.03 8.23
CA LEU A 79 -1.10 -3.57 8.20
C LEU A 79 -1.76 -3.03 9.48
N THR A 80 -2.85 -3.66 9.91
CA THR A 80 -3.59 -3.23 11.11
C THR A 80 -2.73 -3.39 12.37
N GLN A 81 -1.99 -4.48 12.50
CA GLN A 81 -1.03 -4.70 13.59
C GLN A 81 0.14 -3.70 13.57
N ALA A 82 0.42 -3.09 12.42
CA ALA A 82 1.43 -2.04 12.25
C ALA A 82 0.87 -0.62 12.44
N ASP A 83 -0.33 -0.51 13.03
CA ASP A 83 -1.09 0.70 13.31
C ASP A 83 -1.54 1.47 12.06
N PHE A 84 -1.67 0.79 10.91
CA PHE A 84 -2.25 1.43 9.74
C PHE A 84 -3.75 1.64 9.93
N LYS A 85 -4.17 2.90 9.84
CA LYS A 85 -5.56 3.29 9.64
C LYS A 85 -5.93 3.09 8.17
N LEU A 86 -6.96 2.29 7.91
CA LEU A 86 -7.39 1.80 6.59
C LEU A 86 -8.90 1.97 6.36
N ASP A 87 -9.52 2.83 7.16
CA ASP A 87 -10.94 3.20 7.17
C ASP A 87 -11.36 4.13 6.01
#